data_AF-A0A4Y2I878-F1
#
_entry.id   AF-A0A4Y2I878-F1
#
_cell.length_a   1.000
_cell.length_b   1.000
_cell.length_c   1.000
_cell.angle_alpha   90.00
_cell.angle_beta   90.00
_cell.angle_gamma   90.00
#
_symmetry.space_group_name_H-M   'P 1'
#
loop_
_entity.id
_entity.type
_entity.pdbx_description
1 polymer ?
#
loop_
_entity_poly.entity_id
_entity_poly.type
_entity_poly.pdbx_seq_one_letter_code
_entity_poly.pdbx_strand_id
1 'polypeptide(L)'
;MNVVCKFCRATKVKYETLGMCCSKGKVKLSSLDESPEPFYSLISGVTLESTHFLRNIRKYNACFQMTSVGTTAVVREEGFMPTFKIQAQIYLRIGPVLPFQDSTLRFLQI
;
A
#
# COMPACT_ATOMS: atom_id res chain seq x y z
N MET A 1 -18.52 3.74 -15.12
CA MET A 1 -18.93 2.38 -14.68
C MET A 1 -20.39 2.49 -14.29
N ASN A 2 -21.32 1.98 -15.11
CA ASN A 2 -22.74 2.35 -14.98
C ASN A 2 -23.65 1.17 -14.62
N VAL A 3 -23.08 -0.02 -14.42
CA VAL A 3 -23.84 -1.21 -14.02
C VAL A 3 -23.55 -1.46 -12.55
N VAL A 4 -24.58 -1.44 -11.71
CA VAL A 4 -24.46 -1.73 -10.28
C VAL A 4 -25.02 -3.12 -9.99
N CYS A 5 -24.31 -3.93 -9.21
CA CYS A 5 -24.78 -5.25 -8.82
C CYS A 5 -26.00 -5.17 -7.89
N LYS A 6 -27.09 -5.85 -8.23
CA LYS A 6 -28.31 -5.89 -7.38
C LYS A 6 -28.13 -6.58 -6.01
N PHE A 7 -27.09 -7.41 -5.85
CA PHE A 7 -26.86 -8.17 -4.62
C PHE A 7 -25.90 -7.47 -3.66
N CYS A 8 -24.74 -7.03 -4.16
CA CYS A 8 -23.68 -6.42 -3.33
C CYS A 8 -23.48 -4.93 -3.56
N ARG A 9 -24.23 -4.29 -4.48
CA ARG A 9 -24.10 -2.87 -4.86
C ARG A 9 -22.73 -2.45 -5.42
N ALA A 10 -21.84 -3.40 -5.71
CA ALA A 10 -20.58 -3.12 -6.39
C ALA A 10 -20.82 -2.57 -7.80
N THR A 11 -20.06 -1.53 -8.17
CA THR A 11 -19.98 -0.98 -9.53
C THR A 11 -19.22 -1.95 -10.41
N LYS A 12 -19.83 -2.34 -11.53
CA LYS A 12 -19.26 -3.29 -12.48
C LYS A 12 -18.56 -2.59 -13.64
N VAL A 13 -17.51 -3.23 -14.12
CA VAL A 13 -16.81 -2.84 -15.35
C VAL A 13 -17.63 -3.31 -16.56
N LYS A 14 -17.48 -2.62 -17.70
CA LYS A 14 -18.11 -3.05 -18.96
C LYS A 14 -17.59 -4.46 -19.30
N TYR A 15 -18.52 -5.38 -19.61
CA TYR A 15 -18.25 -6.80 -19.91
C TYR A 15 -17.84 -7.68 -18.72
N GLU A 16 -17.94 -7.19 -17.49
CA GLU A 16 -17.72 -8.02 -16.31
C GLU A 16 -18.82 -9.09 -16.18
N THR A 17 -18.42 -10.35 -15.94
CA THR A 17 -19.37 -11.45 -15.81
C THR A 17 -20.27 -11.25 -14.59
N LEU A 18 -21.48 -11.83 -14.63
CA LEU A 18 -22.47 -11.69 -13.55
C LEU A 18 -21.95 -12.19 -12.19
N GLY A 19 -20.94 -13.06 -12.17
CA GLY A 19 -20.39 -13.69 -10.97
C GLY A 19 -19.19 -12.99 -10.33
N MET A 20 -18.47 -12.10 -11.02
CA MET A 20 -17.18 -11.57 -10.53
C MET A 20 -17.26 -10.87 -9.16
N CYS A 21 -18.30 -10.06 -8.92
CA CYS A 21 -18.40 -9.28 -7.67
C CYS A 21 -18.86 -10.07 -6.43
N CYS A 22 -19.82 -10.99 -6.56
CA CYS A 22 -20.44 -11.69 -5.41
C CYS A 22 -20.99 -13.07 -5.77
N SER A 23 -20.50 -13.66 -6.86
CA SER A 23 -20.98 -14.95 -7.39
C SER A 23 -22.49 -15.01 -7.56
N LYS A 24 -23.10 -13.96 -8.14
CA LYS A 24 -24.56 -13.81 -8.31
C LYS A 24 -25.34 -13.88 -6.97
N GLY A 25 -24.78 -13.31 -5.90
CA GLY A 25 -25.42 -13.24 -4.58
C GLY A 25 -25.12 -14.42 -3.65
N LYS A 26 -24.28 -15.37 -4.07
CA LYS A 26 -23.83 -16.48 -3.21
C LYS A 26 -22.84 -16.03 -2.14
N VAL A 27 -22.10 -14.95 -2.38
CA VAL A 27 -21.15 -14.38 -1.42
C VAL A 27 -21.78 -13.13 -0.80
N LYS A 28 -21.96 -13.15 0.52
CA LYS A 28 -22.36 -11.98 1.30
C LYS A 28 -21.10 -11.28 1.80
N LEU A 29 -20.80 -10.12 1.20
CA LEU A 29 -19.71 -9.27 1.66
C LEU A 29 -20.15 -8.52 2.91
N SER A 30 -19.29 -8.47 3.92
CA SER A 30 -19.46 -7.61 5.08
C SER A 30 -19.46 -6.14 4.64
N SER A 31 -20.11 -5.27 5.42
CA SER A 31 -19.87 -3.83 5.29
C SER A 31 -18.39 -3.54 5.53
N LEU A 32 -17.84 -2.62 4.75
CA LEU A 32 -16.52 -2.08 5.04
C LEU A 32 -16.62 -1.25 6.32
N ASP A 33 -15.68 -1.46 7.23
CA ASP A 33 -15.52 -0.58 8.37
C ASP A 33 -15.11 0.81 7.89
N GLU A 34 -15.51 1.82 8.65
CA GLU A 34 -15.10 3.19 8.36
C GLU A 34 -13.60 3.31 8.55
N SER A 35 -12.94 4.02 7.64
CA SER A 35 -11.50 4.19 7.74
C SER A 35 -11.16 5.02 8.99
N PRO A 36 -10.06 4.71 9.71
CA PRO A 36 -9.62 5.55 10.82
C PRO A 36 -9.19 6.94 10.35
N GLU A 37 -9.33 7.95 11.21
CA GLU A 37 -8.72 9.26 11.03
C GLU A 37 -7.20 9.20 11.30
N PRO A 38 -6.36 9.99 10.60
CA PRO A 38 -6.71 11.04 9.64
C PRO A 38 -7.00 10.54 8.21
N PHE A 39 -6.97 9.22 7.97
CA PHE A 39 -7.04 8.71 6.60
C PHE A 39 -8.40 8.96 5.95
N TYR A 40 -9.50 8.80 6.70
CA TYR A 40 -10.84 9.07 6.20
C TYR A 40 -11.01 10.50 5.67
N SER A 41 -10.65 11.51 6.47
CA SER A 41 -10.72 12.91 6.04
C SER A 41 -9.88 13.17 4.78
N LEU A 42 -8.71 12.56 4.66
CA LEU A 42 -7.83 12.68 3.49
C LEU A 42 -8.40 12.06 2.22
N ILE A 43 -9.16 10.96 2.31
CA ILE A 43 -9.72 10.25 1.14
C ILE A 43 -11.18 10.61 0.81
N SER A 44 -11.85 11.39 1.67
CA SER A 44 -13.28 11.72 1.55
C SER A 44 -13.67 12.42 0.23
N GLY A 45 -12.76 13.18 -0.36
CA GLY A 45 -12.98 14.03 -1.53
C GLY A 45 -13.81 15.28 -1.26
N VAL A 46 -14.17 15.55 0.01
CA VAL A 46 -15.11 16.62 0.38
C VAL A 46 -14.39 17.94 0.65
N THR A 47 -13.23 17.90 1.31
CA THR A 47 -12.48 19.09 1.70
C THR A 47 -11.45 19.50 0.64
N LEU A 48 -10.98 20.75 0.71
CA LEU A 48 -9.87 21.21 -0.13
C LEU A 48 -8.60 20.37 0.11
N GLU A 49 -8.34 20.03 1.36
CA GLU A 49 -7.22 19.17 1.76
C GLU A 49 -7.34 17.78 1.15
N SER A 50 -8.50 17.15 1.24
CA SER A 50 -8.73 15.84 0.64
C SER A 50 -8.59 15.86 -0.87
N THR A 51 -9.11 16.90 -1.52
CA THR A 51 -8.96 17.07 -2.98
C THR A 51 -7.50 17.25 -3.37
N HIS A 52 -6.74 18.05 -2.61
CA HIS A 52 -5.31 18.22 -2.81
C HIS A 52 -4.53 16.90 -2.60
N PHE A 53 -4.88 16.16 -1.55
CA PHE A 53 -4.30 14.86 -1.22
C PHE A 53 -4.53 13.86 -2.35
N LEU A 54 -5.79 13.63 -2.76
CA LEU A 54 -6.15 12.71 -3.84
C LEU A 54 -5.46 13.06 -5.16
N ARG A 55 -5.37 14.36 -5.51
CA ARG A 55 -4.67 14.82 -6.71
C ARG A 55 -3.17 14.51 -6.68
N ASN A 56 -2.56 14.51 -5.50
CA ASN A 56 -1.12 14.31 -5.33
C ASN A 56 -0.77 12.98 -4.64
N ILE A 57 -1.72 12.04 -4.49
CA ILE A 57 -1.55 10.83 -3.66
C ILE A 57 -0.33 10.00 -4.08
N ARG A 58 -0.04 9.94 -5.38
CA ARG A 58 1.16 9.26 -5.89
C ARG A 58 2.46 9.93 -5.44
N LYS A 59 2.50 11.26 -5.36
CA LYS A 59 3.68 12.00 -4.88
C LYS A 59 3.87 11.76 -3.39
N TYR A 60 2.80 11.83 -2.60
CA TYR A 60 2.84 11.50 -1.17
C TYR A 60 3.34 10.07 -0.96
N ASN A 61 2.75 9.08 -1.65
CA ASN A 61 3.20 7.69 -1.53
C ASN A 61 4.66 7.50 -1.97
N ALA A 62 5.10 8.20 -3.03
CA ALA A 62 6.49 8.15 -3.48
C ALA A 62 7.47 8.75 -2.47
N CYS A 63 7.09 9.83 -1.76
CA CYS A 63 7.90 10.39 -0.67
C CYS A 63 8.14 9.37 0.45
N PHE A 64 7.22 8.44 0.66
CA PHE A 64 7.31 7.39 1.68
C PHE A 64 7.80 6.04 1.14
N GLN A 65 8.12 5.93 -0.16
CA GLN A 65 8.80 4.77 -0.76
C GLN A 65 10.30 4.76 -0.45
N MET A 66 10.67 4.92 0.82
CA MET A 66 12.06 4.84 1.26
C MET A 66 12.49 3.38 1.29
N THR A 67 13.31 2.98 0.33
CA THR A 67 13.97 1.66 0.33
C THR A 67 15.42 1.88 0.75
N SER A 68 15.80 1.37 1.92
CA SER A 68 17.20 1.28 2.31
C SER A 68 17.77 -0.06 1.85
N VAL A 69 19.07 -0.08 1.53
CA VAL A 69 19.80 -1.31 1.22
C VAL A 69 20.40 -1.85 2.51
N GLY A 70 19.98 -3.04 2.92
CA GLY A 70 20.58 -3.79 4.03
C GLY A 70 21.49 -4.91 3.50
N THR A 71 22.54 -5.23 4.26
CA THR A 71 23.40 -6.38 3.98
C THR A 71 23.65 -7.19 5.26
N THR A 72 23.87 -8.49 5.13
CA THR A 72 24.23 -9.39 6.23
C THR A 72 25.72 -9.33 6.55
N ALA A 73 26.56 -8.96 5.58
CA ALA A 73 28.00 -8.85 5.73
C ALA A 73 28.56 -7.69 4.91
N VAL A 74 29.59 -7.03 5.43
CA VAL A 74 30.32 -5.96 4.76
C VAL A 74 31.79 -6.33 4.73
N VAL A 75 32.37 -6.41 3.54
CA VAL A 75 33.83 -6.47 3.36
C VAL A 75 34.30 -5.07 3.02
N ARG A 76 35.28 -4.56 3.78
CA ARG A 76 35.91 -3.26 3.52
C ARG A 76 37.30 -3.50 2.95
N GLU A 77 37.55 -3.01 1.76
CA GLU A 77 38.88 -2.99 1.18
C GLU A 77 39.62 -1.73 1.65
N GLU A 78 40.94 -1.83 1.85
CA GLU A 78 41.77 -0.68 2.19
C GLU A 78 41.99 0.22 0.97
N GLY A 79 42.07 1.54 1.21
CA GLY A 79 42.17 2.54 0.16
C GLY A 79 40.83 3.16 -0.24
N PHE A 80 40.84 4.01 -1.26
CA PHE A 80 39.64 4.68 -1.75
C PHE A 80 38.92 3.81 -2.78
N MET A 81 37.70 3.37 -2.45
CA MET A 81 36.82 2.66 -3.36
C MET A 81 35.55 3.47 -3.60
N PRO A 82 35.36 4.09 -4.78
CA PRO A 82 34.17 4.90 -5.08
C PRO A 82 32.92 4.06 -5.38
N THR A 83 33.05 2.74 -5.42
CA THR A 83 31.97 1.81 -5.77
C THR A 83 31.75 0.79 -4.66
N PHE A 84 30.50 0.37 -4.44
CA PHE A 84 30.22 -0.80 -3.62
C PHE A 84 29.80 -1.95 -4.55
N LYS A 85 30.19 -3.18 -4.20
CA LYS A 85 29.80 -4.39 -4.92
C LYS A 85 28.85 -5.19 -4.04
N ILE A 86 27.72 -5.60 -4.60
CA ILE A 86 26.79 -6.51 -3.94
C ILE A 86 27.04 -7.91 -4.50
N GLN A 87 27.31 -8.85 -3.60
CA GLN A 87 27.39 -10.27 -3.94
C GLN A 87 26.06 -10.93 -3.56
N ALA A 88 25.59 -11.86 -4.39
CA ALA A 88 24.28 -12.51 -4.30
C ALA A 88 23.09 -11.64 -4.78
N GLN A 89 21.89 -11.97 -4.34
CA GLN A 89 20.63 -11.41 -4.84
C GLN A 89 20.12 -10.28 -3.95
N ILE A 90 19.60 -9.22 -4.59
CA ILE A 90 18.85 -8.16 -3.92
C ILE A 90 17.39 -8.60 -3.82
N TYR A 91 16.85 -8.58 -2.62
CA TYR A 91 15.43 -8.83 -2.37
C TYR A 91 14.80 -7.61 -1.71
N LEU A 92 13.53 -7.34 -2.04
CA LEU A 92 12.74 -6.33 -1.34
C LEU A 92 12.29 -6.89 0.00
N ARG A 93 12.80 -6.33 1.11
CA ARG A 93 12.39 -6.73 2.45
C ARG A 93 11.23 -5.86 2.92
N ILE A 94 10.01 -6.38 2.78
CA ILE A 94 8.81 -5.75 3.35
C ILE A 94 8.65 -6.25 4.79
N GLY A 95 8.58 -5.30 5.73
CA GLY A 95 8.34 -5.60 7.13
C GLY A 95 6.87 -5.81 7.48
N PRO A 96 6.58 -6.32 8.68
CA PRO A 96 5.21 -6.35 9.19
C PRO A 96 4.67 -4.93 9.38
N VAL A 97 3.36 -4.75 9.12
CA VAL A 97 2.65 -3.47 9.27
C VAL A 97 2.67 -2.98 10.72
N LEU A 98 2.70 -3.90 11.68
CA LEU A 98 2.80 -3.61 13.11
C LEU A 98 4.06 -4.25 13.69
N PRO A 99 4.74 -3.63 14.66
CA PRO A 99 5.84 -4.28 15.37
C PRO A 99 5.31 -5.49 16.16
N PHE A 100 6.16 -6.47 16.41
CA PHE A 100 5.88 -7.50 17.41
C PHE A 100 5.85 -6.87 18.81
N GLN A 101 5.10 -7.45 19.74
CA GLN A 101 5.09 -7.02 21.14
C GLN A 101 6.53 -6.86 21.65
N ASP A 102 6.80 -5.74 22.33
CA ASP A 102 8.11 -5.35 22.87
C ASP A 102 9.24 -5.12 21.85
N SER A 103 8.93 -5.05 20.55
CA SER A 103 9.93 -4.75 19.52
C SER A 103 9.90 -3.28 19.09
N THR A 104 11.09 -2.74 18.78
CA THR A 104 11.22 -1.40 18.22
C THR A 104 10.73 -1.35 16.77
N LEU A 105 10.19 -0.19 16.38
CA LEU A 105 9.79 0.09 15.01
C LEU A 105 11.01 -0.01 14.09
N ARG A 106 10.99 -0.99 13.19
CA ARG A 106 12.08 -1.25 12.23
C ARG A 106 11.75 -0.86 10.80
N PHE A 107 10.48 -0.60 10.52
CA PHE A 107 9.96 -0.25 9.20
C PHE A 107 9.13 1.02 9.34
N LEU A 108 9.14 1.86 8.31
CA LEU A 108 8.29 3.03 8.26
C LEU A 108 6.83 2.56 8.22
N GLN A 109 6.06 2.99 9.21
CA GLN A 109 4.62 2.74 9.32
C GLN A 109 3.91 4.08 9.12
N ILE A 110 3.19 4.21 8.02
CA ILE A 110 2.32 5.34 7.67
C ILE A 110 1.00 4.78 7.19
#